data_AF-A0A940PBQ6-F1
#
_entry.id   AF-A0A940PBQ6-F1
#
_cell.length_a   1.000
_cell.length_b   1.000
_cell.length_c   1.000
_cell.angle_alpha   90.00
_cell.angle_beta   90.00
_cell.angle_gamma   90.00
#
_symmetry.space_group_name_H-M   'P 1'
#
loop_
_entity.id
_entity.type
_entity.pdbx_description
1 polymer ?
#
loop_
_entity_poly.entity_id
_entity_poly.type
_entity_poly.pdbx_seq_one_letter_code
_entity_poly.pdbx_strand_id
1 'polypeptide(L)'
;MFGDLMSLWEAYREAGLLLIDMLIGLAAATEPRRCDVLARQLLKLGRASSIFPAPVREVLTASDYVDANALQRRVSGRGLSRQSWALVPKIRSLDELRCRAGRGVRRDLKNE
;
A
#
# COMPACT_ATOMS: atom_id res chain seq x y z
N MET A 1 -12.82 -19.21 -5.47
CA MET A 1 -12.12 -18.06 -4.85
C MET A 1 -10.89 -17.77 -5.69
N PHE A 2 -10.59 -16.49 -5.99
CA PHE A 2 -9.43 -16.12 -6.83
C PHE A 2 -8.12 -16.32 -6.06
N GLY A 3 -7.06 -16.78 -6.74
CA GLY A 3 -5.75 -17.03 -6.13
C GLY A 3 -4.87 -15.79 -6.03
N ASP A 4 -5.14 -14.79 -6.87
CA ASP A 4 -4.34 -13.57 -6.99
C ASP A 4 -5.18 -12.44 -7.62
N LEU A 5 -4.62 -11.24 -7.68
CA LEU A 5 -5.34 -10.08 -8.20
C LEU A 5 -5.42 -10.03 -9.73
N MET A 6 -4.49 -10.65 -10.47
CA MET A 6 -4.57 -10.74 -11.93
C MET A 6 -5.70 -11.67 -12.36
N SER A 7 -5.89 -12.81 -11.69
CA SER A 7 -7.01 -13.71 -11.99
C SER A 7 -8.37 -13.07 -11.67
N LEU A 8 -8.46 -12.26 -10.60
CA LEU A 8 -9.63 -11.41 -10.33
C LEU A 8 -9.86 -10.39 -11.46
N TRP A 9 -8.79 -9.69 -11.89
CA TRP A 9 -8.87 -8.69 -12.94
C TRP A 9 -9.34 -9.29 -14.27
N GLU A 10 -8.74 -10.39 -14.73
CA GLU A 10 -9.15 -11.00 -16.01
C GLU A 10 -10.61 -11.47 -16.00
N ALA A 11 -11.11 -11.95 -14.85
CA ALA A 11 -12.49 -12.38 -14.72
C ALA A 11 -13.50 -11.22 -14.77
N TYR A 12 -13.10 -10.01 -14.38
CA TYR A 12 -14.01 -8.86 -14.21
C TYR A 12 -13.53 -7.57 -14.89
N ARG A 13 -12.59 -7.64 -15.82
CA ARG A 13 -12.07 -6.47 -16.55
C ARG A 13 -13.13 -5.71 -17.36
N GLU A 14 -14.24 -6.37 -17.68
CA GLU A 14 -15.40 -5.77 -18.35
C GLU A 14 -16.38 -5.09 -17.36
N ALA A 15 -16.17 -5.22 -16.06
CA ALA A 15 -16.94 -4.47 -15.07
C ALA A 15 -16.64 -2.97 -15.19
N GLY A 16 -17.69 -2.14 -15.13
CA GLY A 16 -17.52 -0.69 -15.22
C GLY A 16 -16.72 -0.07 -14.07
N LEU A 17 -16.65 -0.75 -12.90
CA LEU A 17 -15.87 -0.30 -11.75
C LEU A 17 -15.51 -1.48 -10.82
N LEU A 18 -14.25 -1.55 -10.41
CA LEU A 18 -13.75 -2.45 -9.37
C LEU A 18 -13.08 -1.63 -8.26
N LEU A 19 -13.54 -1.78 -7.03
CA LEU A 19 -12.99 -1.09 -5.87
C LEU A 19 -12.17 -2.05 -5.01
N ILE A 20 -10.91 -1.70 -4.75
CA ILE A 20 -9.98 -2.49 -3.96
C ILE A 20 -9.53 -1.64 -2.77
N ASP A 21 -9.79 -2.11 -1.56
CA ASP A 21 -9.34 -1.46 -0.32
C ASP A 21 -7.85 -1.77 -0.06
N MET A 22 -6.97 -1.09 -0.80
CA MET A 22 -5.53 -1.31 -0.71
C MET A 22 -4.74 -0.05 -1.04
N LEU A 23 -3.52 0.02 -0.50
CA LEU A 23 -2.59 1.11 -0.77
C LEU A 23 -2.18 1.12 -2.24
N ILE A 24 -2.35 2.28 -2.89
CA ILE A 24 -1.91 2.55 -4.27
C ILE A 24 -0.99 3.77 -4.28
N GLY A 25 0.16 3.64 -4.95
CA GLY A 25 1.12 4.74 -5.09
C GLY A 25 1.94 4.95 -3.81
N LEU A 26 2.81 3.98 -3.51
CA LEU A 26 3.75 4.10 -2.38
C LEU A 26 4.72 5.25 -2.61
N ALA A 27 5.08 5.93 -1.53
CA ALA A 27 6.04 7.02 -1.57
C ALA A 27 7.45 6.47 -1.80
N ALA A 28 8.22 7.18 -2.63
CA ALA A 28 9.69 7.07 -2.68
C ALA A 28 10.37 7.97 -1.62
N ALA A 29 9.61 8.85 -0.99
CA ALA A 29 10.11 9.86 -0.06
C ALA A 29 10.14 9.38 1.40
N THR A 30 10.95 10.08 2.19
CA THR A 30 11.16 9.89 3.63
C THR A 30 9.91 10.17 4.48
N GLU A 31 9.02 11.05 3.99
CA GLU A 31 7.90 11.57 4.75
C GLU A 31 6.67 10.65 4.72
N PRO A 32 5.97 10.48 5.86
CA PRO A 32 4.73 9.72 5.90
C PRO A 32 3.64 10.48 5.14
N ARG A 33 2.66 9.75 4.58
CA ARG A 33 1.57 10.39 3.84
C ARG A 33 0.82 11.34 4.76
N ARG A 34 0.62 12.57 4.31
CA ARG A 34 -0.07 13.63 5.07
C ARG A 34 -1.44 13.19 5.58
N CYS A 35 -2.19 12.40 4.79
CA CYS A 35 -3.47 11.83 5.21
C CYS A 35 -3.34 10.92 6.44
N ASP A 36 -2.30 10.08 6.51
CA ASP A 36 -2.08 9.17 7.63
C ASP A 36 -1.73 9.96 8.91
N VAL A 37 -0.92 11.03 8.77
CA VAL A 37 -0.57 11.93 9.88
C VAL A 37 -1.80 12.63 10.43
N LEU A 38 -2.59 13.26 9.56
CA LEU A 38 -3.81 13.97 9.95
C LEU A 38 -4.84 13.02 10.58
N ALA A 39 -5.05 11.85 9.98
CA ALA A 39 -5.98 10.87 10.52
C ALA A 39 -5.56 10.40 11.93
N ARG A 40 -4.26 10.20 12.18
CA ARG A 40 -3.77 9.87 13.54
C ARG A 40 -4.04 10.97 14.56
N GLN A 41 -3.99 12.24 14.15
CA GLN A 41 -4.28 13.39 15.02
C GLN A 41 -5.78 13.50 15.35
N LEU A 42 -6.65 13.06 14.43
CA LEU A 42 -8.10 13.10 14.61
C LEU A 42 -8.66 11.91 15.43
N LEU A 43 -7.91 10.82 15.52
CA LEU A 43 -8.36 9.63 16.24
C LEU A 43 -8.33 9.81 17.76
N LYS A 44 -9.37 9.28 18.43
CA LYS A 44 -9.44 9.23 19.90
C LYS A 44 -8.20 8.56 20.50
N LEU A 45 -7.88 8.92 21.74
CA LEU A 45 -6.76 8.37 22.50
C LEU A 45 -6.75 6.83 22.43
N GLY A 46 -5.58 6.25 22.13
CA GLY A 46 -5.41 4.79 21.99
C GLY A 46 -5.74 4.21 20.61
N ARG A 47 -6.34 4.97 19.68
CA ARG A 47 -6.65 4.46 18.32
C ARG A 47 -5.65 4.89 17.24
N ALA A 48 -4.78 5.86 17.52
CA ALA A 48 -3.78 6.33 16.56
C ALA A 48 -2.84 5.22 16.05
N SER A 49 -2.62 4.16 16.84
CA SER A 49 -1.83 2.99 16.45
C SER A 49 -2.51 2.10 15.40
N SER A 50 -3.82 2.23 15.20
CA SER A 50 -4.55 1.54 14.13
C SER A 50 -4.19 2.06 12.73
N ILE A 51 -3.58 3.24 12.64
CA ILE A 51 -3.03 3.79 11.40
C ILE A 51 -1.51 3.64 11.44
N PHE A 52 -1.01 2.56 10.85
CA PHE A 52 0.41 2.34 10.65
C PHE A 52 0.88 3.04 9.35
N PRO A 53 2.11 3.58 9.32
CA PRO A 53 2.67 4.17 8.12
C PRO A 53 2.71 3.16 6.97
N ALA A 54 2.39 3.63 5.76
CA ALA A 54 2.61 2.88 4.53
C ALA A 54 4.11 2.53 4.37
N PRO A 55 4.45 1.36 3.80
CA PRO A 55 5.83 1.01 3.53
C PRO A 55 6.39 1.92 2.42
N VAL A 56 7.69 2.18 2.44
CA VAL A 56 8.37 2.83 1.30
C VAL A 56 8.37 1.89 0.10
N ARG A 57 8.49 2.47 -1.10
CA ARG A 57 8.43 1.72 -2.36
C ARG A 57 9.44 0.56 -2.42
N GLU A 58 10.64 0.78 -1.92
CA GLU A 58 11.77 -0.15 -1.93
C GLU A 58 11.50 -1.42 -1.13
N VAL A 59 10.63 -1.36 -0.11
CA VAL A 59 10.25 -2.54 0.68
C VAL A 59 9.56 -3.60 -0.17
N LEU A 60 8.93 -3.21 -1.29
CA LEU A 60 8.27 -4.16 -2.18
C LEU A 60 9.24 -5.16 -2.82
N THR A 61 10.55 -4.89 -2.87
CA THR A 61 11.54 -5.82 -3.44
C THR A 61 12.13 -6.79 -2.40
N ALA A 62 11.83 -6.60 -1.11
CA ALA A 62 12.38 -7.44 -0.06
C ALA A 62 11.73 -8.85 -0.02
N SER A 63 12.55 -9.85 0.27
CA SER A 63 12.15 -11.25 0.45
C SER A 63 11.73 -11.57 1.90
N ASP A 64 12.30 -10.88 2.87
CA ASP A 64 12.00 -11.08 4.28
C ASP A 64 11.88 -9.76 5.07
N TYR A 65 11.40 -9.88 6.31
CA TYR A 65 11.16 -8.73 7.17
C TYR A 65 12.45 -8.03 7.60
N VAL A 66 13.56 -8.75 7.79
CA VAL A 66 14.81 -8.16 8.29
C VAL A 66 15.33 -7.17 7.25
N ASP A 67 15.41 -7.62 5.99
CA ASP A 67 15.82 -6.81 4.86
C ASP A 67 14.83 -5.67 4.61
N ALA A 68 13.53 -5.95 4.60
CA ALA A 68 12.49 -4.94 4.44
C ALA A 68 12.60 -3.82 5.49
N ASN A 69 12.82 -4.20 6.74
CA ASN A 69 12.90 -3.27 7.86
C ASN A 69 14.21 -2.46 7.86
N ALA A 70 15.29 -3.02 7.32
CA ALA A 70 16.53 -2.30 7.06
C ALA A 70 16.36 -1.28 5.92
N LEU A 71 15.73 -1.68 4.80
CA LEU A 71 15.41 -0.78 3.69
C LEU A 71 14.51 0.38 4.15
N GLN A 72 13.45 0.08 4.89
CA GLN A 72 12.54 1.09 5.44
C GLN A 72 13.30 2.10 6.32
N ARG A 73 14.16 1.63 7.23
CA ARG A 73 14.97 2.53 8.08
C ARG A 73 15.92 3.39 7.28
N ARG A 74 16.58 2.80 6.28
CA ARG A 74 17.53 3.53 5.43
C ARG A 74 16.85 4.66 4.67
N VAL A 75 15.64 4.43 4.15
CA VAL A 75 14.92 5.42 3.33
C VAL A 75 14.14 6.42 4.18
N SER A 76 13.47 5.98 5.25
CA SER A 76 12.52 6.83 6.01
C SER A 76 13.00 7.24 7.41
N GLY A 77 14.14 6.71 7.86
CA GLY A 77 14.62 6.87 9.25
C GLY A 77 13.77 6.11 10.29
N ARG A 78 12.72 5.39 9.89
CA ARG A 78 11.77 4.72 10.79
C ARG A 78 11.71 3.22 10.50
N GLY A 79 11.38 2.43 11.53
CA GLY A 79 11.17 0.99 11.38
C GLY A 79 9.89 0.65 10.64
N LEU A 80 9.89 -0.48 9.94
CA LEU A 80 8.71 -1.07 9.33
C LEU A 80 7.88 -1.78 10.41
N SER A 81 6.58 -1.53 10.47
CA SER A 81 5.71 -2.29 11.38
C SER A 81 5.38 -3.67 10.81
N ARG A 82 5.12 -4.65 11.68
CA ARG A 82 4.71 -6.00 11.27
C ARG A 82 3.38 -5.99 10.52
N GLN A 83 2.45 -5.11 10.92
CA GLN A 83 1.17 -4.92 10.24
C GLN A 83 1.37 -4.38 8.81
N SER A 84 2.26 -3.41 8.63
CA SER A 84 2.57 -2.86 7.31
C SER A 84 3.28 -3.90 6.43
N TRP A 85 4.22 -4.68 7.00
CA TRP A 85 4.86 -5.80 6.31
C TRP A 85 3.87 -6.88 5.85
N ALA A 86 2.88 -7.23 6.68
CA ALA A 86 1.87 -8.24 6.31
C ALA A 86 1.03 -7.83 5.09
N LEU A 87 0.95 -6.53 4.77
CA LEU A 87 0.25 -6.03 3.59
C LEU A 87 1.13 -6.00 2.33
N VAL A 88 2.46 -6.03 2.47
CA VAL A 88 3.40 -5.91 1.35
C VAL A 88 3.12 -6.89 0.21
N PRO A 89 2.81 -8.19 0.45
CA PRO A 89 2.49 -9.10 -0.65
C PRO A 89 1.26 -8.64 -1.47
N LYS A 90 0.23 -8.12 -0.81
CA LYS A 90 -0.98 -7.62 -1.48
C LYS A 90 -0.73 -6.31 -2.22
N ILE A 91 0.05 -5.42 -1.62
CA ILE A 91 0.45 -4.15 -2.25
C ILE A 91 1.31 -4.43 -3.49
N ARG A 92 2.25 -5.38 -3.41
CA ARG A 92 3.07 -5.82 -4.54
C ARG A 92 2.19 -6.36 -5.69
N SER A 93 1.25 -7.25 -5.39
CA SER A 93 0.32 -7.80 -6.39
C SER A 93 -0.52 -6.72 -7.08
N LEU A 94 -1.03 -5.74 -6.31
CA LEU A 94 -1.76 -4.60 -6.87
C LEU A 94 -0.88 -3.70 -7.74
N ASP A 95 0.36 -3.49 -7.32
CA ASP A 95 1.30 -2.69 -8.08
C ASP A 95 1.68 -3.34 -9.43
N GLU A 96 1.91 -4.65 -9.42
CA GLU A 96 2.12 -5.45 -10.64
C GLU A 96 0.91 -5.39 -11.57
N LEU A 97 -0.32 -5.53 -11.03
CA LEU A 97 -1.54 -5.38 -11.81
C LEU A 97 -1.59 -3.98 -12.46
N ARG A 98 -1.27 -2.92 -11.71
CA ARG A 98 -1.29 -1.56 -12.23
C ARG A 98 -0.27 -1.36 -13.35
N CYS A 99 0.91 -1.96 -13.27
CA CYS A 99 1.90 -1.96 -14.34
C CYS A 99 1.41 -2.70 -15.61
N ARG A 100 0.64 -3.79 -15.45
CA ARG A 100 0.15 -4.62 -16.56
C ARG A 100 -1.15 -4.11 -17.20
N ALA A 101 -2.10 -3.64 -16.41
CA ALA A 101 -3.41 -3.16 -16.86
C ALA A 101 -3.38 -1.73 -17.44
N GLY A 102 -2.24 -1.03 -17.35
CA GLY A 102 -2.06 0.31 -17.89
C GLY A 102 -2.97 1.35 -17.22
N ARG A 103 -3.58 2.24 -18.04
CA ARG A 103 -4.41 3.37 -17.56
C ARG A 103 -5.72 2.98 -16.88
N GLY A 104 -6.06 1.68 -16.79
CA GLY A 104 -7.30 1.19 -16.17
C GLY A 104 -7.28 1.16 -14.63
N VAL A 105 -6.09 1.05 -14.01
CA VAL A 105 -5.96 1.02 -12.54
C VAL A 105 -5.48 2.37 -12.03
N ARG A 106 -6.38 3.10 -11.36
CA ARG A 106 -6.11 4.44 -10.85
C ARG A 106 -6.45 4.51 -9.37
N ARG A 107 -5.75 5.39 -8.67
CA ARG A 107 -6.21 5.85 -7.37
C ARG A 107 -7.39 6.78 -7.64
N ASP A 108 -8.57 6.39 -7.20
CA ASP A 108 -9.71 7.30 -7.21
C ASP A 108 -9.46 8.34 -6.10
N LEU A 109 -9.07 9.53 -6.51
CA LEU A 109 -9.08 10.69 -5.63
C LEU A 109 -10.49 11.24 -5.79
N LYS A 110 -11.35 11.03 -4.79
CA LYS A 110 -12.57 11.84 -4.67
C LYS A 110 -12.11 13.30 -4.68
N ASN A 111 -12.26 13.96 -5.81
CA ASN A 111 -12.16 15.41 -5.90
C ASN A 111 -13.35 15.93 -5.08
N GLU A 112 -13.05 16.45 -3.90
CA GLU A 112 -13.90 17.40 -3.18
C GLU A 112 -13.57 18.81 -3.68
#